data_AF-A0A2E4G5X6-F1
#
_entry.id   AF-A0A2E4G5X6-F1
#
_cell.length_a   1.000
_cell.length_b   1.000
_cell.length_c   1.000
_cell.angle_alpha   90.00
_cell.angle_beta   90.00
_cell.angle_gamma   90.00
#
_symmetry.space_group_name_H-M   'P 1'
#
loop_
_entity.id
_entity.type
_entity.pdbx_description
1 polymer ?
#
loop_
_entity_poly.entity_id
_entity_poly.type
_entity_poly.pdbx_seq_one_letter_code
_entity_poly.pdbx_strand_id
1 'polypeptide(L)'
;MISLADKRAGCFLAVFLFSANMIFAAEDTGVTRYVRFTDNTGTHSGILEGQSIRVLDGDPIFEDGVNPTGRTVELRDVELEIPMNPNRVPNVMGVAGNSNNPNANPVEVNHPRWFGKANTSLAKNGSPVEVPFAATNFNFEGELGLIIGREGRHIPESEAMDYLFGVTVGNDWSENDWCGERRGIEEPTHVFCKAGDTFATLGDAVVTGLDLSDIQITVRLDGVVAAQGTSADFRDNPARLISKISHYVTLKRGDIIFTGTVAPPQLPGTRRQLWQDDVVEVEIENVGTVSNQLVRVTRQTVSGPEISAASGTYVRFEHAGGTSFGILDGDEISELDGDPIGGNASTTGQTFDASDVELSLPINPAKPGRKVLSAAANYQPIDAPPRQVPHPRYLFKRSTALSADGADVERPPEVEMFIPEGELVLVIGRSGRHIPVNEANDYIFGVAAGNDWSELSWITAGTGPRPLKYVSKATDTWAGLASRIVRGIDYSDLQITTRVNGELLSQGQSSTMINNPARLVSYLSRYMTLQPGDLIYTGAISPEPGMRSNLAVGDVVQVVVEELGSMEQEVVAMPAWPY
;
A
#
# COMPACT_ATOMS: atom_id res chain seq x y z
N MET A 1 -34.42 48.56 10.45
CA MET A 1 -33.04 48.24 10.87
C MET A 1 -33.13 47.44 12.15
N ILE A 2 -33.11 46.11 12.04
CA ILE A 2 -33.16 45.15 13.16
C ILE A 2 -31.85 44.35 13.06
N SER A 3 -31.09 44.36 14.16
CA SER A 3 -29.72 43.87 14.25
C SER A 3 -29.66 42.34 14.42
N LEU A 4 -28.84 41.71 13.59
CA LEU A 4 -28.60 40.26 13.44
C LEU A 4 -27.52 39.74 14.41
N ALA A 5 -27.63 40.04 15.71
CA ALA A 5 -26.58 39.66 16.68
C ALA A 5 -26.90 38.45 17.58
N ASP A 6 -28.13 37.92 17.60
CA ASP A 6 -28.57 36.99 18.68
C ASP A 6 -29.03 35.60 18.21
N LYS A 7 -28.46 35.06 17.13
CA LYS A 7 -28.81 33.70 16.62
C LYS A 7 -27.63 32.71 16.50
N ARG A 8 -26.50 32.95 17.16
CA ARG A 8 -25.31 32.06 17.04
C ARG A 8 -24.88 31.32 18.30
N ALA A 9 -25.61 31.44 19.42
CA ALA A 9 -25.25 30.75 20.67
C ALA A 9 -26.07 29.47 20.97
N GLY A 10 -26.99 29.07 20.08
CA GLY A 10 -27.95 27.97 20.34
C GLY A 10 -27.84 26.72 19.44
N CYS A 11 -26.84 26.62 18.56
CA CYS A 11 -26.76 25.53 17.57
C CYS A 11 -25.60 24.53 17.78
N PHE A 12 -24.85 24.62 18.88
CA PHE A 12 -23.68 23.74 19.13
C PHE A 12 -24.00 22.44 19.90
N LEU A 13 -25.29 22.09 20.05
CA LEU A 13 -25.69 20.89 20.79
C LEU A 13 -26.90 20.19 20.13
N ALA A 14 -26.84 19.93 18.83
CA ALA A 14 -27.89 19.17 18.12
C ALA A 14 -27.45 18.63 16.75
N VAL A 15 -26.27 18.00 16.63
CA VAL A 15 -25.93 17.14 15.48
C VAL A 15 -25.01 16.02 15.95
N PHE A 16 -25.53 15.10 16.76
CA PHE A 16 -24.94 13.77 17.03
C PHE A 16 -26.06 12.92 17.63
N LEU A 17 -27.08 12.59 16.84
CA LEU A 17 -28.17 11.70 17.25
C LEU A 17 -29.01 11.25 16.04
N PHE A 18 -28.37 10.66 15.05
CA PHE A 18 -28.92 9.79 13.99
C PHE A 18 -27.67 9.15 13.37
N SER A 19 -27.38 7.85 13.44
CA SER A 19 -28.21 6.66 13.44
C SER A 19 -27.69 5.58 14.40
N ALA A 20 -28.43 5.33 15.47
CA ALA A 20 -28.39 4.05 16.19
C ALA A 20 -29.75 3.39 15.97
N ASN A 21 -29.80 2.37 15.12
CA ASN A 21 -30.79 1.27 15.09
C ASN A 21 -30.77 0.60 13.70
N MET A 22 -29.73 -0.18 13.41
CA MET A 22 -29.98 -1.46 12.74
C MET A 22 -29.94 -2.53 13.83
N ILE A 23 -31.13 -2.95 14.23
CA ILE A 23 -31.31 -4.14 15.06
C ILE A 23 -30.94 -5.31 14.17
N PHE A 24 -29.75 -5.90 14.37
CA PHE A 24 -29.46 -7.24 13.87
C PHE A 24 -30.43 -8.18 14.61
N ALA A 25 -31.53 -8.55 13.95
CA ALA A 25 -32.40 -9.61 14.44
C ALA A 25 -31.56 -10.88 14.58
N ALA A 26 -31.67 -11.51 15.76
CA ALA A 26 -30.99 -12.76 16.06
C ALA A 26 -31.52 -13.91 15.19
N GLU A 27 -30.61 -14.85 14.90
CA GLU A 27 -30.74 -16.09 14.12
C GLU A 27 -30.63 -15.96 12.59
N ASP A 28 -29.43 -15.60 12.12
CA ASP A 28 -28.95 -16.07 10.82
C ASP A 28 -27.86 -17.12 11.09
N THR A 29 -28.21 -18.42 11.02
CA THR A 29 -27.46 -19.53 11.64
C THR A 29 -26.11 -19.87 10.96
N GLY A 30 -25.57 -18.97 10.14
CA GLY A 30 -24.29 -19.14 9.44
C GLY A 30 -23.38 -17.91 9.42
N VAL A 31 -23.85 -16.72 9.84
CA VAL A 31 -23.08 -15.47 9.70
C VAL A 31 -22.37 -15.10 11.01
N THR A 32 -21.06 -14.88 10.96
CA THR A 32 -20.27 -14.42 12.12
C THR A 32 -19.71 -13.03 11.85
N ARG A 33 -19.81 -12.13 12.84
CA ARG A 33 -19.32 -10.75 12.76
C ARG A 33 -18.16 -10.54 13.74
N TYR A 34 -16.95 -10.47 13.23
CA TYR A 34 -15.76 -10.17 14.00
C TYR A 34 -15.55 -8.66 14.08
N VAL A 35 -15.40 -8.15 15.29
CA VAL A 35 -15.16 -6.74 15.58
C VAL A 35 -13.86 -6.58 16.36
N ARG A 36 -13.24 -5.41 16.23
CA ARG A 36 -12.14 -4.97 17.10
C ARG A 36 -12.61 -3.74 17.85
N PHE A 37 -12.38 -3.70 19.15
CA PHE A 37 -12.91 -2.65 20.03
C PHE A 37 -11.95 -2.31 21.16
N THR A 38 -11.99 -1.06 21.62
CA THR A 38 -11.23 -0.58 22.77
C THR A 38 -12.16 -0.34 23.95
N ASP A 39 -11.75 -0.81 25.13
CA ASP A 39 -12.40 -0.53 26.41
C ASP A 39 -11.37 -0.14 27.48
N ASN A 40 -11.81 -0.09 28.74
CA ASN A 40 -10.95 0.29 29.86
C ASN A 40 -9.80 -0.69 30.15
N THR A 41 -9.77 -1.88 29.54
CA THR A 41 -8.69 -2.86 29.70
C THR A 41 -7.78 -2.94 28.47
N GLY A 42 -8.01 -2.12 27.44
CA GLY A 42 -7.22 -2.11 26.21
C GLY A 42 -8.05 -2.44 24.98
N THR A 43 -7.37 -2.81 23.89
CA THR A 43 -8.01 -3.15 22.62
C THR A 43 -8.03 -4.65 22.41
N HIS A 44 -9.20 -5.17 22.04
CA HIS A 44 -9.47 -6.61 21.89
C HIS A 44 -10.20 -6.90 20.58
N SER A 45 -10.20 -8.17 20.19
CA SER A 45 -11.10 -8.68 19.16
C SER A 45 -12.28 -9.41 19.81
N GLY A 46 -13.41 -9.48 19.11
CA GLY A 46 -14.63 -10.08 19.63
C GLY A 46 -15.59 -10.51 18.53
N ILE A 47 -16.60 -11.29 18.91
CA ILE A 47 -17.72 -11.65 18.04
C ILE A 47 -18.94 -10.84 18.49
N LEU A 48 -19.51 -10.06 17.57
CA LEU A 48 -20.69 -9.22 17.81
C LEU A 48 -21.97 -10.06 17.70
N GLU A 49 -22.74 -10.10 18.79
CA GLU A 49 -24.01 -10.83 18.92
C GLU A 49 -25.08 -9.86 19.48
N GLY A 50 -25.89 -9.31 18.57
CA GLY A 50 -26.92 -8.32 18.92
C GLY A 50 -26.32 -7.01 19.43
N GLN A 51 -26.36 -6.79 20.75
CA GLN A 51 -25.77 -5.61 21.43
C GLN A 51 -24.62 -5.98 22.36
N SER A 52 -24.16 -7.23 22.31
CA SER A 52 -23.08 -7.74 23.13
C SER A 52 -21.92 -8.22 22.26
N ILE A 53 -20.70 -8.11 22.77
CA ILE A 53 -19.49 -8.60 22.14
C ILE A 53 -18.88 -9.68 23.04
N ARG A 54 -18.74 -10.88 22.49
CA ARG A 54 -18.04 -11.99 23.12
C ARG A 54 -16.55 -11.86 22.83
N VAL A 55 -15.75 -11.61 23.87
CA VAL A 55 -14.32 -11.24 23.72
C VAL A 55 -13.47 -12.47 23.41
N LEU A 56 -12.57 -12.34 22.44
CA LEU A 56 -11.63 -13.36 21.99
C LEU A 56 -10.26 -13.21 22.65
N ASP A 57 -9.51 -14.31 22.77
CA ASP A 57 -8.16 -14.36 23.34
C ASP A 57 -7.03 -14.03 22.35
N GLY A 58 -7.38 -13.64 21.12
CA GLY A 58 -6.45 -13.29 20.05
C GLY A 58 -7.16 -12.60 18.89
N ASP A 59 -6.41 -12.28 17.82
CA ASP A 59 -6.95 -11.67 16.60
C ASP A 59 -7.27 -12.75 15.56
N PRO A 60 -8.55 -13.10 15.32
CA PRO A 60 -8.95 -14.26 14.51
C PRO A 60 -8.55 -14.14 13.03
N ILE A 61 -8.23 -12.93 12.54
CA ILE A 61 -7.77 -12.73 11.16
C ILE A 61 -6.33 -13.19 10.98
N PHE A 62 -5.51 -13.03 12.02
CA PHE A 62 -4.07 -13.25 11.94
C PHE A 62 -3.58 -14.46 12.74
N GLU A 63 -4.43 -15.03 13.60
CA GLU A 63 -4.10 -16.13 14.50
C GLU A 63 -5.08 -17.28 14.33
N ASP A 64 -4.54 -18.50 14.31
CA ASP A 64 -5.33 -19.72 14.32
C ASP A 64 -5.70 -20.12 15.75
N GLY A 65 -6.84 -20.79 15.91
CA GLY A 65 -7.24 -21.35 17.20
C GLY A 65 -7.68 -20.33 18.24
N VAL A 66 -8.05 -19.12 17.82
CA VAL A 66 -8.60 -18.07 18.68
C VAL A 66 -9.94 -18.50 19.29
N ASN A 67 -10.07 -18.38 20.61
CA ASN A 67 -11.23 -18.83 21.38
C ASN A 67 -11.90 -17.70 22.16
N PRO A 68 -13.18 -17.86 22.52
CA PRO A 68 -13.85 -16.98 23.45
C PRO A 68 -13.24 -17.08 24.85
N THR A 69 -12.95 -15.93 25.45
CA THR A 69 -12.43 -15.82 26.82
C THR A 69 -13.50 -16.12 27.90
N GLY A 70 -14.78 -16.16 27.51
CA GLY A 70 -15.94 -16.18 28.42
C GLY A 70 -16.36 -14.78 28.90
N ARG A 71 -15.56 -13.74 28.65
CA ARG A 71 -15.93 -12.34 28.90
C ARG A 71 -16.87 -11.85 27.80
N THR A 72 -17.89 -11.09 28.22
CA THR A 72 -18.81 -10.39 27.34
C THR A 72 -18.85 -8.92 27.75
N VAL A 73 -18.91 -8.02 26.77
CA VAL A 73 -19.05 -6.57 26.97
C VAL A 73 -20.24 -6.05 26.16
N GLU A 74 -20.88 -4.99 26.63
CA GLU A 74 -21.97 -4.34 25.90
C GLU A 74 -21.39 -3.40 24.84
N LEU A 75 -21.98 -3.41 23.64
CA LEU A 75 -21.54 -2.59 22.51
C LEU A 75 -21.50 -1.09 22.84
N ARG A 76 -22.44 -0.62 23.66
CA ARG A 76 -22.54 0.79 24.07
C ARG A 76 -21.40 1.24 25.01
N ASP A 77 -20.70 0.28 25.62
CA ASP A 77 -19.67 0.54 26.64
C ASP A 77 -18.25 0.45 26.05
N VAL A 78 -18.13 0.30 24.72
CA VAL A 78 -16.85 0.18 24.00
C VAL A 78 -16.77 1.14 22.82
N GLU A 79 -15.54 1.39 22.35
CA GLU A 79 -15.28 2.10 21.10
C GLU A 79 -14.90 1.08 20.02
N LEU A 80 -15.67 1.02 18.93
CA LEU A 80 -15.29 0.20 17.77
C LEU A 80 -14.09 0.82 17.05
N GLU A 81 -13.22 -0.05 16.56
CA GLU A 81 -12.02 0.30 15.82
C GLU A 81 -12.13 -0.22 14.38
N ILE A 82 -11.09 0.04 13.58
CA ILE A 82 -10.85 -0.74 12.36
C ILE A 82 -10.94 -2.23 12.73
N PRO A 83 -11.71 -3.07 12.01
CA PRO A 83 -12.16 -4.39 12.48
C PRO A 83 -11.05 -5.46 12.47
N MET A 84 -9.80 -5.01 12.35
CA MET A 84 -8.57 -5.77 12.35
C MET A 84 -7.42 -4.87 12.80
N ASN A 85 -6.31 -5.43 13.28
CA ASN A 85 -5.16 -4.61 13.65
C ASN A 85 -4.48 -3.97 12.41
N PRO A 86 -4.56 -2.64 12.19
CA PRO A 86 -4.01 -2.00 11.00
C PRO A 86 -2.48 -2.10 10.90
N ASN A 87 -1.78 -2.28 12.03
CA ASN A 87 -0.33 -2.43 12.05
C ASN A 87 0.15 -3.81 11.55
N ARG A 88 -0.77 -4.78 11.43
CA ARG A 88 -0.49 -6.12 10.92
C ARG A 88 -0.93 -6.29 9.45
N VAL A 89 -1.63 -5.31 8.87
CA VAL A 89 -2.07 -5.36 7.47
C VAL A 89 -0.86 -5.27 6.53
N PRO A 90 -0.59 -6.30 5.71
CA PRO A 90 0.56 -6.28 4.81
C PRO A 90 0.29 -5.40 3.59
N ASN A 91 -0.82 -5.66 2.87
CA ASN A 91 -1.19 -4.94 1.65
C ASN A 91 -2.66 -4.49 1.65
N VAL A 92 -2.89 -3.29 1.09
CA VAL A 92 -4.22 -2.81 0.70
C VAL A 92 -4.25 -2.60 -0.81
N MET A 93 -5.06 -3.39 -1.51
CA MET A 93 -5.15 -3.44 -2.98
C MET A 93 -6.58 -3.17 -3.43
N GLY A 94 -6.75 -2.79 -4.70
CA GLY A 94 -8.08 -2.69 -5.29
C GLY A 94 -8.09 -2.75 -6.80
N VAL A 95 -9.29 -2.85 -7.37
CA VAL A 95 -9.52 -3.00 -8.81
C VAL A 95 -10.34 -1.85 -9.37
N ALA A 96 -9.75 -1.09 -10.28
CA ALA A 96 -10.42 0.02 -10.93
C ALA A 96 -11.37 -0.46 -12.06
N GLY A 97 -12.65 -0.13 -11.93
CA GLY A 97 -13.65 -0.36 -12.96
C GLY A 97 -14.08 -1.82 -13.14
N ASN A 98 -14.21 -2.57 -12.04
CA ASN A 98 -14.74 -3.94 -12.04
C ASN A 98 -16.26 -4.02 -12.26
N SER A 99 -17.00 -2.91 -12.27
CA SER A 99 -18.45 -2.92 -12.52
C SER A 99 -18.78 -2.98 -14.02
N ASN A 100 -19.77 -3.82 -14.39
CA ASN A 100 -20.43 -3.75 -15.68
C ASN A 100 -21.35 -2.52 -15.71
N ASN A 101 -21.19 -1.67 -16.74
CA ASN A 101 -22.14 -0.59 -16.94
C ASN A 101 -23.49 -1.23 -17.34
N PRO A 102 -24.58 -1.01 -16.58
CA PRO A 102 -25.87 -1.64 -16.88
C PRO A 102 -26.45 -1.23 -18.24
N ASN A 103 -25.89 -0.21 -18.89
CA ASN A 103 -26.30 0.30 -20.21
C ASN A 103 -25.35 -0.07 -21.35
N ALA A 104 -24.33 -0.88 -21.09
CA ALA A 104 -23.40 -1.34 -22.11
C ALA A 104 -23.31 -2.86 -22.08
N ASN A 105 -22.90 -3.44 -23.21
CA ASN A 105 -22.59 -4.86 -23.23
C ASN A 105 -21.44 -5.13 -22.26
N PRO A 106 -21.49 -6.25 -21.50
CA PRO A 106 -20.36 -6.70 -20.71
C PRO A 106 -19.11 -6.77 -21.59
N VAL A 107 -18.02 -6.18 -21.10
CA VAL A 107 -16.71 -6.24 -21.75
C VAL A 107 -15.86 -7.16 -20.92
N GLU A 108 -15.42 -8.27 -21.51
CA GLU A 108 -14.44 -9.13 -20.87
C GLU A 108 -13.12 -8.36 -20.73
N VAL A 109 -12.59 -8.35 -19.51
CA VAL A 109 -11.29 -7.75 -19.20
C VAL A 109 -10.40 -8.89 -18.72
N ASN A 110 -9.49 -9.33 -19.59
CA ASN A 110 -8.57 -10.43 -19.28
C ASN A 110 -7.76 -10.15 -18.02
N HIS A 111 -7.40 -8.87 -17.81
CA HIS A 111 -6.53 -8.46 -16.73
C HIS A 111 -7.11 -7.24 -15.97
N PRO A 112 -7.44 -7.38 -14.67
CA PRO A 112 -7.97 -6.29 -13.86
C PRO A 112 -7.00 -5.10 -13.76
N ARG A 113 -7.56 -3.89 -13.62
CA ARG A 113 -6.77 -2.66 -13.41
C ARG A 113 -6.46 -2.50 -11.92
N TRP A 114 -5.45 -3.25 -11.46
CA TRP A 114 -4.99 -3.20 -10.07
C TRP A 114 -4.38 -1.86 -9.68
N PHE A 115 -4.61 -1.45 -8.44
CA PHE A 115 -3.92 -0.37 -7.76
C PHE A 115 -3.62 -0.74 -6.31
N GLY A 116 -2.72 0.03 -5.70
CA GLY A 116 -2.39 -0.09 -4.28
C GLY A 116 -2.80 1.14 -3.49
N LYS A 117 -3.19 0.94 -2.22
CA LYS A 117 -3.34 1.98 -1.20
C LYS A 117 -2.26 1.82 -0.12
N ALA A 118 -1.91 2.89 0.57
CA ALA A 118 -0.95 2.83 1.68
C ALA A 118 -1.61 2.16 2.88
N ASN A 119 -0.86 1.43 3.70
CA ASN A 119 -1.42 0.88 4.94
C ASN A 119 -1.81 2.00 5.93
N THR A 120 -1.16 3.17 5.84
CA THR A 120 -1.55 4.39 6.58
C THR A 120 -2.82 5.06 6.05
N SER A 121 -3.36 4.61 4.91
CA SER A 121 -4.66 5.06 4.41
C SER A 121 -5.85 4.47 5.16
N LEU A 122 -5.63 3.40 5.92
CA LEU A 122 -6.67 2.75 6.71
C LEU A 122 -7.24 3.70 7.77
N ALA A 123 -8.56 3.84 7.76
CA ALA A 123 -9.31 4.67 8.70
C ALA A 123 -10.58 3.94 9.15
N LYS A 124 -11.03 4.23 10.37
CA LYS A 124 -12.22 3.58 10.94
C LYS A 124 -13.52 4.28 10.56
N ASN A 125 -14.62 3.57 10.72
CA ASN A 125 -15.95 4.15 10.68
C ASN A 125 -16.07 5.37 11.61
N GLY A 126 -16.75 6.43 11.18
CA GLY A 126 -16.95 7.67 11.92
C GLY A 126 -15.73 8.58 12.02
N SER A 127 -14.54 8.13 11.61
CA SER A 127 -13.35 9.00 11.58
C SER A 127 -13.42 10.00 10.42
N PRO A 128 -12.77 11.17 10.54
CA PRO A 128 -12.74 12.14 9.45
C PRO A 128 -11.93 11.63 8.26
N VAL A 129 -12.39 11.91 7.05
CA VAL A 129 -11.65 11.70 5.80
C VAL A 129 -11.02 13.00 5.35
N GLU A 130 -9.71 12.97 5.22
CA GLU A 130 -8.89 14.12 4.95
C GLU A 130 -8.87 14.47 3.46
N VAL A 131 -9.56 15.53 3.05
CA VAL A 131 -9.51 16.03 1.67
C VAL A 131 -8.21 16.82 1.47
N PRO A 132 -7.31 16.40 0.56
CA PRO A 132 -6.10 17.16 0.30
C PRO A 132 -6.40 18.57 -0.21
N PHE A 133 -5.65 19.57 0.24
CA PHE A 133 -5.90 20.96 -0.14
C PHE A 133 -5.93 21.22 -1.66
N ALA A 134 -5.14 20.45 -2.42
CA ALA A 134 -5.01 20.59 -3.87
C ALA A 134 -5.99 19.70 -4.66
N ALA A 135 -6.83 18.90 -3.99
CA ALA A 135 -7.82 18.07 -4.66
C ALA A 135 -8.89 18.95 -5.32
N THR A 136 -9.23 18.63 -6.56
CA THR A 136 -10.23 19.32 -7.38
C THR A 136 -11.40 18.41 -7.74
N ASN A 137 -11.20 17.10 -7.66
CA ASN A 137 -12.13 16.05 -8.05
C ASN A 137 -12.00 14.86 -7.08
N PHE A 138 -12.24 15.14 -5.80
CA PHE A 138 -12.28 14.11 -4.75
C PHE A 138 -13.59 13.33 -4.81
N ASN A 139 -13.50 12.00 -4.68
CA ASN A 139 -14.61 11.08 -4.88
C ASN A 139 -14.60 9.97 -3.83
N PHE A 140 -15.80 9.42 -3.59
CA PHE A 140 -16.02 8.17 -2.87
C PHE A 140 -16.23 7.03 -3.87
N GLU A 141 -15.87 5.82 -3.45
CA GLU A 141 -16.07 4.58 -4.21
C GLU A 141 -16.44 3.52 -3.17
N GLY A 142 -17.74 3.30 -2.94
CA GLY A 142 -18.21 2.29 -2.00
C GLY A 142 -18.01 0.89 -2.57
N GLU A 143 -17.34 0.00 -1.84
CA GLU A 143 -16.91 -1.31 -2.31
C GLU A 143 -16.98 -2.39 -1.23
N LEU A 144 -17.16 -3.64 -1.65
CA LEU A 144 -16.92 -4.80 -0.79
C LEU A 144 -15.41 -4.99 -0.63
N GLY A 145 -14.92 -5.00 0.61
CA GLY A 145 -13.53 -5.29 0.94
C GLY A 145 -13.34 -6.76 1.33
N LEU A 146 -12.53 -7.50 0.59
CA LEU A 146 -12.16 -8.89 0.91
C LEU A 146 -10.99 -8.89 1.89
N ILE A 147 -11.07 -9.68 2.97
CA ILE A 147 -10.00 -9.86 3.95
C ILE A 147 -9.41 -11.26 3.79
N ILE A 148 -8.14 -11.35 3.41
CA ILE A 148 -7.44 -12.62 3.22
C ILE A 148 -7.12 -13.26 4.57
N GLY A 149 -7.48 -14.52 4.74
CA GLY A 149 -7.29 -15.31 5.97
C GLY A 149 -6.18 -16.34 5.90
N ARG A 150 -5.69 -16.66 4.71
CA ARG A 150 -4.62 -17.64 4.50
C ARG A 150 -3.60 -17.09 3.52
N GLU A 151 -2.32 -17.35 3.80
CA GLU A 151 -1.26 -17.02 2.86
C GLU A 151 -1.28 -17.96 1.65
N GLY A 152 -1.09 -17.43 0.44
CA GLY A 152 -1.02 -18.24 -0.78
C GLY A 152 -0.56 -17.46 -2.02
N ARG A 153 -0.08 -18.22 -3.01
CA ARG A 153 0.38 -17.74 -4.31
C ARG A 153 -0.05 -18.72 -5.39
N HIS A 154 -0.31 -18.22 -6.61
CA HIS A 154 -0.83 -19.01 -7.73
C HIS A 154 -2.09 -19.80 -7.39
N ILE A 155 -3.01 -19.16 -6.67
CA ILE A 155 -4.21 -19.80 -6.14
C ILE A 155 -5.18 -20.09 -7.29
N PRO A 156 -5.60 -21.35 -7.51
CA PRO A 156 -6.66 -21.67 -8.46
C PRO A 156 -7.98 -21.00 -8.08
N GLU A 157 -8.76 -20.54 -9.06
CA GLU A 157 -10.08 -19.91 -8.79
C GLU A 157 -11.00 -20.82 -7.97
N SER A 158 -10.94 -22.14 -8.17
CA SER A 158 -11.72 -23.13 -7.42
C SER A 158 -11.37 -23.24 -5.93
N GLU A 159 -10.18 -22.78 -5.53
CA GLU A 159 -9.68 -22.82 -4.15
C GLU A 159 -9.65 -21.43 -3.52
N ALA A 160 -9.89 -20.37 -4.31
CA ALA A 160 -9.68 -18.99 -3.90
C ALA A 160 -10.50 -18.59 -2.65
N MET A 161 -11.73 -19.11 -2.53
CA MET A 161 -12.57 -18.82 -1.38
C MET A 161 -12.06 -19.43 -0.07
N ASP A 162 -11.24 -20.48 -0.12
CA ASP A 162 -10.59 -21.06 1.08
C ASP A 162 -9.51 -20.14 1.66
N TYR A 163 -9.06 -19.15 0.89
CA TYR A 163 -8.09 -18.13 1.33
C TYR A 163 -8.78 -16.87 1.87
N LEU A 164 -10.09 -16.72 1.67
CA LEU A 164 -10.85 -15.59 2.19
C LEU A 164 -11.21 -15.84 3.67
N PHE A 165 -10.83 -14.91 4.56
CA PHE A 165 -11.33 -14.92 5.94
C PHE A 165 -12.79 -14.47 5.97
N GLY A 166 -13.06 -13.30 5.37
CA GLY A 166 -14.38 -12.68 5.38
C GLY A 166 -14.38 -11.38 4.58
N VAL A 167 -15.46 -10.61 4.72
CA VAL A 167 -15.68 -9.36 4.00
C VAL A 167 -15.99 -8.21 4.94
N THR A 168 -15.67 -6.99 4.53
CA THR A 168 -16.03 -5.76 5.25
C THR A 168 -16.59 -4.72 4.29
N VAL A 169 -17.22 -3.69 4.85
CA VAL A 169 -17.59 -2.49 4.09
C VAL A 169 -16.34 -1.66 3.87
N GLY A 170 -16.09 -1.24 2.63
CA GLY A 170 -15.00 -0.35 2.27
C GLY A 170 -15.49 0.89 1.54
N ASN A 171 -14.78 2.01 1.73
CA ASN A 171 -14.85 3.14 0.81
C ASN A 171 -13.43 3.47 0.31
N ASP A 172 -13.22 3.30 -0.99
CA ASP A 172 -12.00 3.64 -1.70
C ASP A 172 -12.04 5.12 -2.15
N TRP A 173 -11.57 6.00 -1.27
CA TRP A 173 -11.50 7.42 -1.59
C TRP A 173 -10.43 7.70 -2.64
N SER A 174 -10.78 8.55 -3.61
CA SER A 174 -9.94 8.83 -4.76
C SER A 174 -9.93 10.31 -5.15
N GLU A 175 -8.78 10.80 -5.61
CA GLU A 175 -8.68 12.06 -6.34
C GLU A 175 -8.54 11.75 -7.84
N ASN A 176 -9.63 11.85 -8.59
CA ASN A 176 -9.68 11.30 -9.94
C ASN A 176 -8.89 12.08 -10.98
N ASP A 177 -8.66 13.38 -10.75
CA ASP A 177 -7.77 14.17 -11.62
C ASP A 177 -6.33 13.67 -11.45
N TRP A 178 -5.93 13.23 -10.26
CA TRP A 178 -4.59 12.70 -9.99
C TRP A 178 -4.40 11.24 -10.44
N CYS A 179 -5.45 10.52 -10.81
CA CYS A 179 -5.28 9.18 -11.39
C CYS A 179 -4.84 9.23 -12.87
N GLY A 180 -4.80 10.42 -13.49
CA GLY A 180 -4.35 10.60 -14.87
C GLY A 180 -5.34 10.08 -15.92
N GLU A 181 -6.63 9.99 -15.58
CA GLU A 181 -7.65 9.44 -16.48
C GLU A 181 -8.26 10.44 -17.47
N ARG A 182 -7.96 11.75 -17.44
CA ARG A 182 -8.24 12.73 -18.51
C ARG A 182 -7.76 14.13 -18.10
N ARG A 183 -6.57 14.54 -18.57
CA ARG A 183 -6.18 15.89 -19.02
C ARG A 183 -4.65 15.91 -19.18
N GLY A 184 -4.16 16.53 -20.25
CA GLY A 184 -2.72 16.56 -20.59
C GLY A 184 -1.87 17.49 -19.72
N ILE A 185 -2.03 17.44 -18.40
CA ILE A 185 -1.17 18.13 -17.43
C ILE A 185 -0.26 17.07 -16.77
N GLU A 186 0.96 17.45 -16.38
CA GLU A 186 1.86 16.63 -15.55
C GLU A 186 1.26 16.40 -14.15
N GLU A 187 0.25 15.54 -14.06
CA GLU A 187 -0.50 15.23 -12.85
C GLU A 187 0.21 14.20 -11.96
N PRO A 188 -0.12 14.12 -10.66
CA PRO A 188 0.39 13.09 -9.74
C PRO A 188 0.08 11.66 -10.23
N THR A 189 0.67 10.64 -9.62
CA THR A 189 0.41 9.23 -9.99
C THR A 189 -0.74 8.59 -9.23
N HIS A 190 -1.13 7.37 -9.65
CA HIS A 190 -2.13 6.53 -8.97
C HIS A 190 -1.87 6.39 -7.46
N VAL A 191 -0.59 6.42 -7.03
CA VAL A 191 -0.22 6.41 -5.61
C VAL A 191 -0.87 7.58 -4.88
N PHE A 192 -0.74 8.82 -5.36
CA PHE A 192 -1.35 9.97 -4.69
C PHE A 192 -2.86 10.00 -4.83
N CYS A 193 -3.39 9.46 -5.93
CA CYS A 193 -4.83 9.48 -6.14
C CYS A 193 -5.58 8.56 -5.18
N LYS A 194 -4.98 7.44 -4.74
CA LYS A 194 -5.67 6.43 -3.91
C LYS A 194 -4.99 6.12 -2.57
N ALA A 195 -3.76 6.54 -2.32
CA ALA A 195 -3.00 6.10 -1.13
C ALA A 195 -2.75 7.18 -0.07
N GLY A 196 -3.49 8.30 -0.12
CA GLY A 196 -3.44 9.29 0.95
C GLY A 196 -3.89 8.71 2.30
N ASP A 197 -3.38 9.26 3.40
CA ASP A 197 -3.88 8.89 4.73
C ASP A 197 -5.41 9.11 4.78
N THR A 198 -6.15 8.22 5.46
CA THR A 198 -7.63 8.16 5.51
C THR A 198 -8.37 7.74 4.23
N PHE A 199 -7.67 7.40 3.13
CA PHE A 199 -8.36 7.08 1.87
C PHE A 199 -8.95 5.65 1.80
N ALA A 200 -8.71 4.77 2.76
CA ALA A 200 -9.38 3.46 2.87
C ALA A 200 -10.15 3.38 4.18
N THR A 201 -11.42 3.77 4.18
CA THR A 201 -12.25 3.62 5.37
C THR A 201 -12.92 2.26 5.39
N LEU A 202 -12.88 1.58 6.53
CA LEU A 202 -13.52 0.27 6.73
C LEU A 202 -14.68 0.37 7.72
N GLY A 203 -15.71 -0.45 7.52
CA GLY A 203 -16.82 -0.63 8.47
C GLY A 203 -16.37 -1.31 9.77
N ASP A 204 -17.30 -1.49 10.71
CA ASP A 204 -16.97 -1.92 12.08
C ASP A 204 -16.70 -3.42 12.25
N ALA A 205 -16.97 -4.23 11.22
CA ALA A 205 -16.84 -5.68 11.30
C ALA A 205 -16.20 -6.30 10.05
N VAL A 206 -15.52 -7.44 10.26
CA VAL A 206 -15.26 -8.43 9.21
C VAL A 206 -16.27 -9.57 9.38
N VAL A 207 -16.99 -9.87 8.31
CA VAL A 207 -18.14 -10.78 8.32
C VAL A 207 -17.84 -12.04 7.52
N THR A 208 -18.17 -13.20 8.08
CA THR A 208 -17.97 -14.51 7.46
C THR A 208 -19.29 -15.25 7.30
N GLY A 209 -19.34 -16.23 6.41
CA GLY A 209 -20.52 -17.08 6.18
C GLY A 209 -21.62 -16.46 5.29
N LEU A 210 -21.30 -15.41 4.55
CA LEU A 210 -22.20 -14.78 3.58
C LEU A 210 -22.07 -15.40 2.19
N ASP A 211 -23.18 -15.49 1.46
CA ASP A 211 -23.18 -15.66 0.00
C ASP A 211 -22.86 -14.32 -0.67
N LEU A 212 -21.73 -14.26 -1.38
CA LEU A 212 -21.24 -13.03 -2.02
C LEU A 212 -21.74 -12.85 -3.46
N SER A 213 -22.59 -13.74 -3.97
CA SER A 213 -23.00 -13.75 -5.38
C SER A 213 -23.89 -12.57 -5.78
N ASP A 214 -24.74 -12.09 -4.86
CA ASP A 214 -25.69 -10.99 -5.11
C ASP A 214 -25.97 -10.18 -3.84
N ILE A 215 -24.98 -9.41 -3.38
CA ILE A 215 -25.09 -8.56 -2.18
C ILE A 215 -25.35 -7.12 -2.59
N GLN A 216 -26.37 -6.49 -2.01
CA GLN A 216 -26.67 -5.08 -2.26
C GLN A 216 -25.60 -4.15 -1.66
N ILE A 217 -25.15 -3.19 -2.48
CA ILE A 217 -24.24 -2.10 -2.09
C ILE A 217 -24.94 -0.77 -2.38
N THR A 218 -25.02 0.11 -1.38
CA THR A 218 -25.63 1.44 -1.48
C THR A 218 -24.69 2.49 -0.95
N VAL A 219 -24.48 3.56 -1.71
CA VAL A 219 -23.71 4.73 -1.28
C VAL A 219 -24.62 5.94 -1.16
N ARG A 220 -24.52 6.69 -0.06
CA ARG A 220 -25.28 7.93 0.17
C ARG A 220 -24.32 9.10 0.39
N LEU A 221 -24.65 10.25 -0.19
CA LEU A 221 -24.02 11.54 0.06
C LEU A 221 -25.06 12.43 0.77
N ASP A 222 -24.78 12.79 2.03
CA ASP A 222 -25.71 13.52 2.92
C ASP A 222 -27.11 12.90 2.96
N GLY A 223 -27.18 11.57 3.09
CA GLY A 223 -28.42 10.81 3.11
C GLY A 223 -29.12 10.62 1.76
N VAL A 224 -28.59 11.19 0.67
CA VAL A 224 -29.12 11.02 -0.69
C VAL A 224 -28.37 9.90 -1.39
N VAL A 225 -29.09 8.91 -1.94
CA VAL A 225 -28.48 7.81 -2.70
C VAL A 225 -27.68 8.35 -3.89
N ALA A 226 -26.39 8.03 -3.93
CA ALA A 226 -25.41 8.51 -4.90
C ALA A 226 -24.79 7.41 -5.75
N ALA A 227 -24.82 6.16 -5.29
CA ALA A 227 -24.50 4.94 -6.06
C ALA A 227 -25.31 3.76 -5.49
N GLN A 228 -25.74 2.83 -6.35
CA GLN A 228 -26.46 1.62 -5.90
C GLN A 228 -26.36 0.51 -6.95
N GLY A 229 -26.09 -0.71 -6.50
CA GLY A 229 -26.01 -1.92 -7.33
C GLY A 229 -25.75 -3.15 -6.47
N THR A 230 -25.39 -4.27 -7.08
CA THR A 230 -25.05 -5.50 -6.33
C THR A 230 -23.71 -6.09 -6.77
N SER A 231 -23.15 -7.01 -5.98
CA SER A 231 -21.93 -7.73 -6.35
C SER A 231 -22.08 -8.55 -7.64
N ALA A 232 -23.31 -8.90 -8.05
CA ALA A 232 -23.59 -9.56 -9.32
C ALA A 232 -23.30 -8.67 -10.54
N ASP A 233 -23.22 -7.35 -10.36
CA ASP A 233 -22.86 -6.40 -11.42
C ASP A 233 -21.36 -6.42 -11.75
N PHE A 234 -20.53 -7.11 -10.96
CA PHE A 234 -19.08 -7.12 -11.15
C PHE A 234 -18.63 -8.11 -12.23
N ARG A 235 -17.59 -7.74 -12.98
CA ARG A 235 -17.00 -8.56 -14.05
C ARG A 235 -16.25 -9.76 -13.48
N ASP A 236 -15.41 -9.50 -12.48
CA ASP A 236 -14.69 -10.53 -11.74
C ASP A 236 -15.26 -10.61 -10.32
N ASN A 237 -15.70 -11.81 -9.95
CA ASN A 237 -16.18 -12.13 -8.61
C ASN A 237 -14.99 -12.26 -7.62
N PRO A 238 -15.25 -12.37 -6.29
CA PRO A 238 -14.18 -12.48 -5.30
C PRO A 238 -13.17 -13.61 -5.57
N ALA A 239 -13.63 -14.81 -5.95
CA ALA A 239 -12.75 -15.95 -6.23
C ALA A 239 -11.78 -15.65 -7.39
N ARG A 240 -12.32 -15.06 -8.46
CA ARG A 240 -11.55 -14.67 -9.64
C ARG A 240 -10.55 -13.56 -9.33
N LEU A 241 -10.93 -12.56 -8.54
CA LEU A 241 -10.03 -11.49 -8.12
C LEU A 241 -8.85 -12.03 -7.30
N ILE A 242 -9.12 -12.88 -6.30
CA ILE A 242 -8.09 -13.54 -5.47
C ILE A 242 -7.15 -14.36 -6.34
N SER A 243 -7.68 -15.22 -7.21
CA SER A 243 -6.87 -16.03 -8.13
C SER A 243 -5.97 -15.15 -9.01
N LYS A 244 -6.55 -14.13 -9.65
CA LYS A 244 -5.83 -13.25 -10.58
C LYS A 244 -4.71 -12.45 -9.94
N ILE A 245 -4.91 -11.86 -8.76
CA ILE A 245 -3.83 -11.11 -8.10
C ILE A 245 -2.77 -12.05 -7.51
N SER A 246 -3.18 -13.22 -7.01
CA SER A 246 -2.27 -14.19 -6.40
C SER A 246 -1.27 -14.78 -7.39
N HIS A 247 -1.52 -14.64 -8.69
CA HIS A 247 -0.54 -15.01 -9.70
C HIS A 247 0.71 -14.15 -9.58
N TYR A 248 0.56 -12.82 -9.40
CA TYR A 248 1.68 -11.87 -9.38
C TYR A 248 2.18 -11.56 -7.96
N VAL A 249 1.28 -11.51 -6.99
CA VAL A 249 1.56 -11.03 -5.62
C VAL A 249 1.15 -12.12 -4.63
N THR A 250 2.08 -12.57 -3.79
CA THR A 250 1.75 -13.49 -2.68
C THR A 250 0.76 -12.80 -1.75
N LEU A 251 -0.42 -13.40 -1.59
CA LEU A 251 -1.41 -12.93 -0.65
C LEU A 251 -1.03 -13.36 0.76
N LYS A 252 -1.12 -12.44 1.72
CA LYS A 252 -0.79 -12.63 3.13
C LYS A 252 -2.05 -12.50 3.99
N ARG A 253 -2.03 -13.09 5.19
CA ARG A 253 -3.11 -12.90 6.17
C ARG A 253 -3.29 -11.41 6.47
N GLY A 254 -4.54 -10.96 6.41
CA GLY A 254 -4.95 -9.57 6.59
C GLY A 254 -4.74 -8.68 5.37
N ASP A 255 -4.32 -9.19 4.21
CA ASP A 255 -4.40 -8.43 2.97
C ASP A 255 -5.85 -8.04 2.67
N ILE A 256 -6.02 -6.83 2.12
CA ILE A 256 -7.34 -6.27 1.78
C ILE A 256 -7.44 -6.09 0.27
N ILE A 257 -8.52 -6.59 -0.32
CA ILE A 257 -8.85 -6.39 -1.74
C ILE A 257 -10.18 -5.65 -1.87
N PHE A 258 -10.11 -4.41 -2.34
CA PHE A 258 -11.23 -3.58 -2.78
C PHE A 258 -11.71 -4.06 -4.16
N THR A 259 -12.96 -4.50 -4.23
CA THR A 259 -13.49 -5.30 -5.36
C THR A 259 -13.99 -4.47 -6.54
N GLY A 260 -14.02 -3.16 -6.44
CA GLY A 260 -14.63 -2.24 -7.40
C GLY A 260 -15.94 -1.64 -6.87
N THR A 261 -16.35 -0.53 -7.48
CA THR A 261 -17.51 0.24 -7.05
C THR A 261 -18.72 0.04 -7.96
N VAL A 262 -19.91 0.11 -7.37
CA VAL A 262 -21.20 0.06 -8.11
C VAL A 262 -21.45 1.34 -8.91
N ALA A 263 -22.22 1.22 -9.99
CA ALA A 263 -22.52 2.36 -10.85
C ALA A 263 -23.38 3.42 -10.15
N PRO A 264 -23.21 4.72 -10.48
CA PRO A 264 -24.13 5.75 -10.03
C PRO A 264 -25.53 5.53 -10.63
N PRO A 265 -26.62 5.76 -9.88
CA PRO A 265 -27.97 5.72 -10.44
C PRO A 265 -28.10 6.82 -11.50
N GLN A 266 -28.82 6.52 -12.60
CA GLN A 266 -29.14 7.50 -13.65
C GLN A 266 -30.23 8.49 -13.22
N LEU A 267 -30.12 9.03 -12.01
CA LEU A 267 -31.04 9.97 -11.42
C LEU A 267 -30.36 11.34 -11.32
N PRO A 268 -30.94 12.41 -11.89
CA PRO A 268 -30.37 13.75 -11.78
C PRO A 268 -30.20 14.20 -10.32
N GLY A 269 -29.04 14.75 -9.97
CA GLY A 269 -28.76 15.34 -8.66
C GLY A 269 -28.26 14.38 -7.58
N THR A 270 -28.09 13.09 -7.89
CA THR A 270 -27.56 12.08 -6.95
C THR A 270 -26.06 12.17 -6.72
N ARG A 271 -25.31 12.76 -7.67
CA ARG A 271 -23.88 13.00 -7.55
C ARG A 271 -23.56 14.47 -7.78
N ARG A 272 -22.72 15.04 -6.92
CA ARG A 272 -22.20 16.41 -6.99
C ARG A 272 -20.74 16.44 -6.54
N GLN A 273 -20.06 17.56 -6.78
CA GLN A 273 -18.75 17.81 -6.19
C GLN A 273 -18.84 17.67 -4.65
N LEU A 274 -17.84 17.01 -4.08
CA LEU A 274 -17.68 16.90 -2.64
C LEU A 274 -17.15 18.20 -2.04
N TRP A 275 -17.70 18.60 -0.91
CA TRP A 275 -17.32 19.76 -0.12
C TRP A 275 -16.90 19.34 1.29
N GLN A 276 -16.25 20.27 1.99
CA GLN A 276 -16.01 20.10 3.42
C GLN A 276 -17.35 19.86 4.14
N ASP A 277 -17.29 19.06 5.20
CA ASP A 277 -18.41 18.69 6.06
C ASP A 277 -19.44 17.72 5.46
N ASP A 278 -19.34 17.41 4.15
CA ASP A 278 -20.13 16.35 3.52
C ASP A 278 -19.93 15.01 4.25
N VAL A 279 -21.01 14.24 4.37
CA VAL A 279 -20.98 12.89 4.94
C VAL A 279 -21.26 11.89 3.84
N VAL A 280 -20.38 10.89 3.70
CA VAL A 280 -20.59 9.76 2.80
C VAL A 280 -20.79 8.50 3.60
N GLU A 281 -21.85 7.77 3.27
CA GLU A 281 -22.19 6.48 3.86
C GLU A 281 -22.12 5.40 2.78
N VAL A 282 -21.43 4.30 3.05
CA VAL A 282 -21.49 3.08 2.25
C VAL A 282 -22.14 2.01 3.11
N GLU A 283 -23.21 1.42 2.62
CA GLU A 283 -23.95 0.33 3.25
C GLU A 283 -23.84 -0.91 2.36
N ILE A 284 -23.50 -2.04 2.97
CA ILE A 284 -23.49 -3.35 2.31
C ILE A 284 -24.38 -4.28 3.11
N GLU A 285 -25.35 -4.87 2.40
CA GLU A 285 -26.33 -5.78 2.97
C GLU A 285 -25.67 -6.90 3.77
N ASN A 286 -26.21 -7.15 4.97
CA ASN A 286 -25.74 -8.14 5.94
C ASN A 286 -24.28 -7.98 6.44
N VAL A 287 -23.53 -7.00 5.94
CA VAL A 287 -22.17 -6.67 6.41
C VAL A 287 -22.19 -5.49 7.39
N GLY A 288 -22.75 -4.34 7.00
CA GLY A 288 -22.83 -3.16 7.86
C GLY A 288 -22.79 -1.84 7.11
N THR A 289 -22.32 -0.78 7.76
CA THR A 289 -22.17 0.57 7.19
C THR A 289 -20.85 1.18 7.60
N VAL A 290 -20.23 1.95 6.70
CA VAL A 290 -19.17 2.89 7.03
C VAL A 290 -19.63 4.30 6.66
N SER A 291 -19.51 5.24 7.59
CA SER A 291 -19.95 6.63 7.47
C SER A 291 -18.82 7.54 7.91
N ASN A 292 -18.38 8.44 7.03
CA ASN A 292 -17.27 9.36 7.31
C ASN A 292 -17.59 10.77 6.84
N GLN A 293 -17.19 11.75 7.66
CA GLN A 293 -17.29 13.16 7.32
C GLN A 293 -16.00 13.64 6.65
N LEU A 294 -16.14 14.42 5.59
CA LEU A 294 -15.01 15.07 4.92
C LEU A 294 -14.51 16.28 5.73
N VAL A 295 -13.21 16.33 5.95
CA VAL A 295 -12.54 17.48 6.58
C VAL A 295 -11.43 18.01 5.69
N ARG A 296 -11.19 19.32 5.76
CA ARG A 296 -10.03 19.92 5.10
C ARG A 296 -8.87 20.01 6.09
N VAL A 297 -7.74 19.44 5.72
CA VAL A 297 -6.58 19.35 6.61
C VAL A 297 -5.80 20.66 6.65
N THR A 298 -5.41 21.08 7.85
CA THR A 298 -4.34 22.05 8.07
C THR A 298 -2.99 21.35 8.03
N ARG A 299 -2.09 21.78 7.14
CA ARG A 299 -0.73 21.23 7.04
C ARG A 299 0.05 21.50 8.32
N GLN A 300 0.15 20.50 9.19
CA GLN A 300 1.04 20.52 10.34
C GLN A 300 2.04 19.38 10.21
N THR A 301 3.33 19.69 10.33
CA THR A 301 4.37 18.67 10.36
C THR A 301 4.20 17.82 11.62
N VAL A 302 4.07 16.52 11.44
CA VAL A 302 3.99 15.53 12.50
C VAL A 302 5.19 14.61 12.34
N SER A 303 5.97 14.43 13.40
CA SER A 303 7.25 13.73 13.34
C SER A 303 7.38 12.74 14.49
N GLY A 304 7.95 11.58 14.21
CA GLY A 304 8.39 10.63 15.21
C GLY A 304 9.71 11.03 15.87
N PRO A 305 10.28 10.15 16.72
CA PRO A 305 11.58 10.38 17.36
C PRO A 305 12.70 10.50 16.33
N GLU A 306 13.75 11.25 16.69
CA GLU A 306 14.96 11.37 15.87
C GLU A 306 15.70 10.03 15.73
N ILE A 307 16.48 9.90 14.65
CA ILE A 307 17.27 8.71 14.38
C ILE A 307 18.54 8.79 15.24
N SER A 308 18.65 7.89 16.22
CA SER A 308 19.77 7.81 17.17
C SER A 308 20.95 6.97 16.66
N ALA A 309 20.73 6.16 15.61
CA ALA A 309 21.74 5.27 15.04
C ALA A 309 22.95 6.05 14.48
N ALA A 310 24.15 5.51 14.74
CA ALA A 310 25.42 6.05 14.28
C ALA A 310 25.59 5.97 12.75
N SER A 311 26.60 6.65 12.22
CA SER A 311 27.02 6.43 10.83
C SER A 311 27.70 5.06 10.70
N GLY A 312 27.53 4.40 9.56
CA GLY A 312 28.07 3.05 9.33
C GLY A 312 27.28 2.26 8.29
N THR A 313 27.72 1.03 8.07
CA THR A 313 27.09 0.08 7.15
C THR A 313 26.28 -0.92 7.96
N TYR A 314 24.96 -0.93 7.78
CA TYR A 314 24.04 -1.81 8.49
C TYR A 314 23.67 -3.01 7.61
N VAL A 315 23.72 -4.20 8.21
CA VAL A 315 23.40 -5.47 7.56
C VAL A 315 22.44 -6.30 8.41
N ARG A 316 21.75 -7.25 7.78
CA ARG A 316 21.00 -8.31 8.46
C ARG A 316 21.57 -9.64 7.99
N PHE A 317 21.89 -10.52 8.92
CA PHE A 317 22.63 -11.76 8.62
C PHE A 317 22.05 -12.94 9.39
N GLU A 318 22.15 -14.12 8.78
CA GLU A 318 21.75 -15.40 9.37
C GLU A 318 22.99 -16.09 9.98
N HIS A 319 22.82 -16.62 11.20
CA HIS A 319 23.84 -17.39 11.91
C HIS A 319 23.21 -18.56 12.67
N ALA A 320 24.00 -19.39 13.34
CA ALA A 320 23.51 -20.60 14.02
C ALA A 320 22.44 -20.31 15.11
N GLY A 321 22.42 -19.09 15.67
CA GLY A 321 21.44 -18.64 16.66
C GLY A 321 20.18 -18.02 16.05
N GLY A 322 20.09 -17.91 14.72
CA GLY A 322 18.99 -17.29 13.99
C GLY A 322 19.43 -16.05 13.22
N THR A 323 18.51 -15.13 12.98
CA THR A 323 18.82 -13.86 12.30
C THR A 323 19.21 -12.78 13.28
N SER A 324 20.17 -11.93 12.92
CA SER A 324 20.47 -10.69 13.65
C SER A 324 20.72 -9.51 12.70
N PHE A 325 20.69 -8.31 13.26
CA PHE A 325 21.19 -7.10 12.60
C PHE A 325 22.61 -6.81 13.09
N GLY A 326 23.39 -6.08 12.30
CA GLY A 326 24.75 -5.71 12.69
C GLY A 326 25.28 -4.49 11.97
N ILE A 327 26.37 -3.96 12.49
CA ILE A 327 27.18 -2.92 11.85
C ILE A 327 28.42 -3.59 11.26
N LEU A 328 28.59 -3.48 9.94
CA LEU A 328 29.71 -4.03 9.18
C LEU A 328 30.85 -2.99 9.09
N ASP A 329 32.05 -3.39 9.51
CA ASP A 329 33.31 -2.64 9.36
C ASP A 329 34.41 -3.57 8.82
N GLY A 330 34.81 -3.35 7.56
CA GLY A 330 35.65 -4.31 6.83
C GLY A 330 34.94 -5.66 6.69
N ASP A 331 35.53 -6.70 7.29
CA ASP A 331 35.01 -8.06 7.32
C ASP A 331 34.40 -8.43 8.69
N GLU A 332 34.32 -7.50 9.65
CA GLU A 332 33.74 -7.76 10.98
C GLU A 332 32.32 -7.15 11.08
N ILE A 333 31.38 -7.92 11.65
CA ILE A 333 30.01 -7.49 11.94
C ILE A 333 29.83 -7.42 13.46
N SER A 334 29.57 -6.23 13.99
CA SER A 334 29.14 -6.03 15.37
C SER A 334 27.62 -6.25 15.49
N GLU A 335 27.20 -7.28 16.22
CA GLU A 335 25.79 -7.64 16.38
C GLU A 335 25.00 -6.57 17.17
N LEU A 336 23.76 -6.33 16.74
CA LEU A 336 22.80 -5.44 17.38
C LEU A 336 21.68 -6.23 18.07
N ASP A 337 21.21 -5.72 19.21
CA ASP A 337 20.10 -6.30 19.99
C ASP A 337 18.70 -6.09 19.39
N GLY A 338 18.61 -5.46 18.21
CA GLY A 338 17.35 -5.20 17.54
C GLY A 338 17.51 -4.55 16.17
N ASP A 339 16.37 -4.24 15.54
CA ASP A 339 16.32 -3.52 14.26
C ASP A 339 16.83 -2.07 14.45
N PRO A 340 17.92 -1.67 13.75
CA PRO A 340 18.45 -0.32 13.86
C PRO A 340 17.53 0.74 13.24
N ILE A 341 16.58 0.35 12.38
CA ILE A 341 15.70 1.27 11.65
C ILE A 341 14.49 1.64 12.51
N GLY A 342 14.43 2.90 12.95
CA GLY A 342 13.32 3.41 13.76
C GLY A 342 13.34 2.95 15.22
N GLY A 343 14.44 2.34 15.66
CA GLY A 343 14.67 1.89 17.03
C GLY A 343 15.96 2.47 17.63
N ASN A 344 16.27 2.04 18.85
CA ASN A 344 17.49 2.41 19.59
C ASN A 344 18.40 1.17 19.78
N ALA A 345 18.58 0.39 18.71
CA ALA A 345 19.39 -0.81 18.76
C ALA A 345 20.83 -0.49 19.20
N SER A 346 21.35 -1.33 20.08
CA SER A 346 22.69 -1.20 20.66
C SER A 346 23.51 -2.45 20.35
N THR A 347 24.83 -2.31 20.35
CA THR A 347 25.72 -3.45 20.15
C THR A 347 25.59 -4.44 21.31
N THR A 348 25.46 -5.73 21.03
CA THR A 348 25.44 -6.78 22.06
C THR A 348 26.83 -7.05 22.64
N GLY A 349 27.88 -6.62 21.92
CA GLY A 349 29.27 -6.95 22.20
C GLY A 349 29.75 -8.24 21.52
N GLN A 350 28.86 -8.98 20.85
CA GLN A 350 29.23 -10.10 19.99
C GLN A 350 29.66 -9.59 18.61
N THR A 351 30.63 -10.29 18.02
CA THR A 351 31.10 -10.02 16.66
C THR A 351 31.10 -11.29 15.82
N PHE A 352 30.95 -11.12 14.51
CA PHE A 352 30.96 -12.18 13.52
C PHE A 352 31.89 -11.79 12.38
N ASP A 353 32.60 -12.75 11.80
CA ASP A 353 33.27 -12.54 10.52
C ASP A 353 32.21 -12.61 9.41
N ALA A 354 32.22 -11.64 8.49
CA ALA A 354 31.26 -11.55 7.40
C ALA A 354 31.32 -12.76 6.46
N SER A 355 32.46 -13.46 6.39
CA SER A 355 32.63 -14.70 5.61
C SER A 355 32.04 -15.94 6.28
N ASP A 356 31.72 -15.88 7.57
CA ASP A 356 31.14 -16.98 8.34
C ASP A 356 29.60 -16.91 8.42
N VAL A 357 28.97 -15.88 7.86
CA VAL A 357 27.52 -15.65 7.92
C VAL A 357 26.93 -15.39 6.54
N GLU A 358 25.63 -15.60 6.42
CA GLU A 358 24.89 -15.28 5.18
C GLU A 358 24.20 -13.93 5.33
N LEU A 359 24.56 -12.96 4.49
CA LEU A 359 23.84 -11.68 4.45
C LEU A 359 22.50 -11.84 3.73
N SER A 360 21.49 -11.14 4.24
CA SER A 360 20.13 -11.13 3.69
C SER A 360 19.68 -9.70 3.39
N LEU A 361 18.40 -9.50 3.06
CA LEU A 361 17.82 -8.15 2.99
C LEU A 361 18.16 -7.37 4.28
N PRO A 362 18.71 -6.14 4.20
CA PRO A 362 19.16 -5.37 5.36
C PRO A 362 18.00 -4.78 6.19
N ILE A 363 16.79 -5.31 5.99
CA ILE A 363 15.53 -4.95 6.63
C ILE A 363 14.80 -6.25 6.95
N ASN A 364 13.89 -6.24 7.93
CA ASN A 364 13.00 -7.40 8.13
C ASN A 364 11.91 -7.44 7.04
N PRO A 365 11.94 -8.35 6.06
CA PRO A 365 10.94 -8.39 4.97
C PRO A 365 9.54 -8.77 5.45
N ALA A 366 9.43 -9.46 6.59
CA ALA A 366 8.16 -9.88 7.17
C ALA A 366 7.42 -8.77 7.93
N LYS A 367 8.04 -7.59 8.11
CA LYS A 367 7.39 -6.43 8.76
C LYS A 367 6.17 -6.00 7.92
N PRO A 368 4.93 -6.17 8.41
CA PRO A 368 3.74 -5.72 7.70
C PRO A 368 3.74 -4.20 7.55
N GLY A 369 2.85 -3.66 6.72
CA GLY A 369 2.69 -2.22 6.67
C GLY A 369 3.68 -1.48 5.74
N ARG A 370 4.86 -2.06 5.45
CA ARG A 370 5.96 -1.36 4.75
C ARG A 370 5.55 -0.89 3.36
N LYS A 371 5.74 0.41 3.10
CA LYS A 371 5.61 0.98 1.77
C LYS A 371 6.94 0.80 1.03
N VAL A 372 6.87 0.20 -0.15
CA VAL A 372 7.97 0.15 -1.12
C VAL A 372 7.48 0.89 -2.36
N LEU A 373 8.14 2.01 -2.65
CA LEU A 373 7.73 2.98 -3.66
C LEU A 373 8.87 3.23 -4.64
N SER A 374 8.56 3.51 -5.90
CA SER A 374 9.57 3.94 -6.88
C SER A 374 9.20 5.20 -7.64
N ALA A 375 10.17 6.08 -7.84
CA ALA A 375 10.02 7.35 -8.53
C ALA A 375 10.27 7.20 -10.03
N ALA A 376 9.25 7.45 -10.85
CA ALA A 376 9.33 7.22 -12.29
C ALA A 376 9.97 8.40 -13.05
N ALA A 377 10.96 8.08 -13.89
CA ALA A 377 11.64 9.01 -14.81
C ALA A 377 12.20 10.25 -14.10
N ASN A 378 13.00 10.01 -13.06
CA ASN A 378 13.53 11.04 -12.18
C ASN A 378 15.00 11.41 -12.47
N TYR A 379 15.57 11.00 -13.61
CA TYR A 379 16.92 11.37 -14.03
C TYR A 379 16.87 12.20 -15.32
N GLN A 380 17.81 13.13 -15.46
CA GLN A 380 17.96 13.86 -16.71
C GLN A 380 18.33 12.90 -17.84
N PRO A 381 17.73 13.04 -19.03
CA PRO A 381 18.08 12.22 -20.16
C PRO A 381 19.48 12.56 -20.67
N ILE A 382 20.23 11.55 -21.11
CA ILE A 382 21.61 11.70 -21.63
C ILE A 382 21.60 12.48 -22.96
N ASP A 383 20.70 12.12 -23.88
CA ASP A 383 20.64 12.66 -25.26
C ASP A 383 19.32 13.38 -25.57
N ALA A 384 18.72 14.06 -24.59
CA ALA A 384 17.51 14.85 -24.82
C ALA A 384 17.52 16.16 -24.01
N PRO A 385 16.66 17.14 -24.35
CA PRO A 385 16.55 18.37 -23.59
C PRO A 385 16.25 18.10 -22.11
N PRO A 386 16.74 18.96 -21.19
CA PRO A 386 16.44 18.82 -19.77
C PRO A 386 14.95 18.70 -19.53
N ARG A 387 14.58 17.66 -18.79
CA ARG A 387 13.21 17.40 -18.40
C ARG A 387 12.91 18.09 -17.09
N GLN A 388 11.69 18.63 -16.97
CA GLN A 388 11.13 19.05 -15.70
C GLN A 388 10.08 18.03 -15.26
N VAL A 389 10.07 17.73 -13.97
CA VAL A 389 9.06 16.89 -13.32
C VAL A 389 8.66 17.60 -12.02
N PRO A 390 7.83 18.65 -12.10
CA PRO A 390 7.47 19.48 -10.95
C PRO A 390 6.71 18.69 -9.87
N HIS A 391 6.02 17.63 -10.32
CA HIS A 391 5.30 16.66 -9.51
C HIS A 391 5.95 15.28 -9.66
N PRO A 392 6.78 14.86 -8.68
CA PRO A 392 7.33 13.51 -8.66
C PRO A 392 6.24 12.46 -8.84
N ARG A 393 6.55 11.41 -9.59
CA ARG A 393 5.61 10.34 -9.95
C ARG A 393 6.02 9.06 -9.25
N TYR A 394 5.12 8.42 -8.50
CA TYR A 394 5.42 7.17 -7.80
C TYR A 394 4.59 5.98 -8.26
N LEU A 395 5.17 4.80 -8.16
CA LEU A 395 4.48 3.52 -8.27
C LEU A 395 4.72 2.70 -6.99
N PHE A 396 3.81 1.77 -6.69
CA PHE A 396 3.99 0.79 -5.61
C PHE A 396 4.76 -0.42 -6.14
N LYS A 397 5.70 -0.91 -5.32
CA LYS A 397 6.32 -2.24 -5.49
C LYS A 397 5.88 -3.24 -4.40
N ARG A 398 5.50 -2.77 -3.21
CA ARG A 398 5.17 -3.59 -2.02
C ARG A 398 6.33 -4.39 -1.44
N SER A 399 6.11 -4.88 -0.21
CA SER A 399 7.08 -5.66 0.54
C SER A 399 7.26 -7.07 -0.01
N THR A 400 6.24 -7.71 -0.58
CA THR A 400 6.36 -9.06 -1.16
C THR A 400 7.19 -9.09 -2.45
N ALA A 401 7.35 -7.94 -3.12
CA ALA A 401 8.28 -7.79 -4.24
C ALA A 401 9.75 -7.80 -3.83
N LEU A 402 10.09 -7.64 -2.54
CA LEU A 402 11.48 -7.57 -2.11
C LEU A 402 12.25 -8.85 -2.44
N SER A 403 13.39 -8.67 -3.09
CA SER A 403 14.35 -9.73 -3.41
C SER A 403 15.76 -9.32 -2.96
N ALA A 404 16.49 -10.28 -2.40
CA ALA A 404 17.83 -10.07 -1.87
C ALA A 404 18.89 -10.05 -2.99
N ASP A 405 20.11 -9.67 -2.61
CA ASP A 405 21.30 -9.93 -3.41
C ASP A 405 21.49 -11.44 -3.63
N GLY A 406 21.79 -11.85 -4.87
CA GLY A 406 21.89 -13.24 -5.30
C GLY A 406 20.55 -13.95 -5.48
N ALA A 407 19.41 -13.29 -5.29
CA ALA A 407 18.10 -13.91 -5.43
C ALA A 407 17.62 -13.98 -6.89
N ASP A 408 16.82 -15.00 -7.17
CA ASP A 408 16.09 -15.15 -8.43
C ASP A 408 15.03 -14.04 -8.61
N VAL A 409 14.84 -13.64 -9.86
CA VAL A 409 13.79 -12.72 -10.30
C VAL A 409 12.88 -13.44 -11.27
N GLU A 410 11.64 -13.64 -10.87
CA GLU A 410 10.67 -14.41 -11.64
C GLU A 410 10.11 -13.59 -12.81
N ARG A 411 10.26 -14.11 -14.03
CA ARG A 411 9.74 -13.53 -15.26
C ARG A 411 8.46 -14.26 -15.71
N PRO A 412 7.27 -13.62 -15.65
CA PRO A 412 6.04 -14.15 -16.21
C PRO A 412 6.18 -14.42 -17.72
N PRO A 413 5.53 -15.45 -18.27
CA PRO A 413 5.63 -15.75 -19.70
C PRO A 413 5.04 -14.64 -20.60
N GLU A 414 4.06 -13.88 -20.11
CA GLU A 414 3.34 -12.84 -20.85
C GLU A 414 4.06 -11.48 -20.94
N VAL A 415 5.20 -11.29 -20.25
CA VAL A 415 5.91 -10.01 -20.28
C VAL A 415 6.56 -9.76 -21.64
N GLU A 416 6.42 -8.53 -22.15
CA GLU A 416 6.88 -8.15 -23.50
C GLU A 416 8.16 -7.30 -23.47
N MET A 417 8.39 -6.55 -22.40
CA MET A 417 9.48 -5.60 -22.23
C MET A 417 9.94 -5.57 -20.76
N PHE A 418 10.58 -6.67 -20.36
CA PHE A 418 11.01 -6.89 -18.98
C PHE A 418 12.41 -6.32 -18.78
N ILE A 419 12.52 -5.26 -17.98
CA ILE A 419 13.72 -4.43 -17.86
C ILE A 419 14.20 -4.34 -16.40
N PRO A 420 15.52 -4.27 -16.16
CA PRO A 420 16.07 -3.86 -14.88
C PRO A 420 16.17 -2.33 -14.81
N GLU A 421 16.16 -1.80 -13.59
CA GLU A 421 16.29 -0.37 -13.32
C GLU A 421 17.17 -0.23 -12.07
N GLY A 422 18.48 -0.05 -12.25
CA GLY A 422 19.40 0.16 -11.13
C GLY A 422 19.21 1.53 -10.49
N GLU A 423 19.01 1.57 -9.18
CA GLU A 423 18.64 2.78 -8.44
C GLU A 423 19.36 2.94 -7.11
N LEU A 424 19.50 4.20 -6.69
CA LEU A 424 19.68 4.56 -5.29
C LEU A 424 18.35 4.38 -4.55
N VAL A 425 18.35 3.66 -3.44
CA VAL A 425 17.17 3.43 -2.60
C VAL A 425 17.32 4.17 -1.28
N LEU A 426 16.35 5.00 -0.93
CA LEU A 426 16.27 5.66 0.38
C LEU A 426 15.56 4.74 1.37
N VAL A 427 16.11 4.61 2.57
CA VAL A 427 15.47 3.92 3.69
C VAL A 427 14.98 4.96 4.70
N ILE A 428 13.67 5.04 4.93
CA ILE A 428 13.12 5.96 5.93
C ILE A 428 13.43 5.44 7.34
N GLY A 429 13.96 6.29 8.21
CA GLY A 429 14.28 5.97 9.60
C GLY A 429 13.40 6.64 10.64
N ARG A 430 12.65 7.68 10.24
CA ARG A 430 11.81 8.49 11.12
C ARG A 430 10.40 8.56 10.57
N SER A 431 9.41 8.37 11.43
CA SER A 431 8.01 8.59 11.03
C SER A 431 7.77 10.07 10.76
N GLY A 432 7.03 10.40 9.71
CA GLY A 432 6.76 11.80 9.40
C GLY A 432 5.68 12.06 8.37
N ARG A 433 4.99 13.18 8.53
CA ARG A 433 3.99 13.71 7.59
C ARG A 433 4.14 15.22 7.46
N HIS A 434 3.87 15.73 6.26
CA HIS A 434 4.03 17.13 5.89
C HIS A 434 5.45 17.65 6.18
N ILE A 435 6.45 16.86 5.80
CA ILE A 435 7.86 17.12 6.06
C ILE A 435 8.35 18.26 5.15
N PRO A 436 8.91 19.35 5.70
CA PRO A 436 9.57 20.40 4.92
C PRO A 436 10.77 19.86 4.15
N VAL A 437 11.02 20.36 2.93
CA VAL A 437 12.13 19.88 2.07
C VAL A 437 13.49 20.01 2.79
N ASN A 438 13.70 21.07 3.55
CA ASN A 438 14.95 21.33 4.29
C ASN A 438 15.16 20.42 5.52
N GLU A 439 14.14 19.67 5.95
CA GLU A 439 14.22 18.71 7.06
C GLU A 439 14.19 17.26 6.57
N ALA A 440 13.89 17.04 5.29
CA ALA A 440 13.61 15.70 4.74
C ALA A 440 14.77 14.70 4.92
N ASN A 441 16.02 15.18 4.90
CA ASN A 441 17.19 14.31 5.10
C ASN A 441 17.25 13.74 6.53
N ASP A 442 16.68 14.42 7.53
CA ASP A 442 16.63 13.96 8.93
C ASP A 442 15.69 12.75 9.11
N TYR A 443 14.90 12.42 8.07
CA TYR A 443 14.00 11.28 8.05
C TYR A 443 14.58 10.06 7.34
N ILE A 444 15.71 10.22 6.66
CA ILE A 444 16.39 9.14 5.93
C ILE A 444 17.35 8.46 6.91
N PHE A 445 17.13 7.16 7.15
CA PHE A 445 18.05 6.31 7.90
C PHE A 445 19.37 6.15 7.17
N GLY A 446 19.29 5.80 5.90
CA GLY A 446 20.46 5.58 5.06
C GLY A 446 20.03 5.28 3.63
N VAL A 447 20.99 4.88 2.82
CA VAL A 447 20.79 4.55 1.42
C VAL A 447 21.34 3.16 1.08
N ALA A 448 20.77 2.54 0.07
CA ALA A 448 21.19 1.24 -0.45
C ALA A 448 21.18 1.24 -1.99
N ALA A 449 21.87 0.29 -2.59
CA ALA A 449 21.68 -0.05 -4.00
C ALA A 449 20.42 -0.91 -4.15
N GLY A 450 19.69 -0.75 -5.26
CA GLY A 450 18.52 -1.56 -5.56
C GLY A 450 18.23 -1.68 -7.05
N ASN A 451 17.33 -2.60 -7.39
CA ASN A 451 16.89 -2.87 -8.76
C ASN A 451 15.34 -2.82 -8.84
N ASP A 452 14.78 -1.84 -9.55
CA ASP A 452 13.34 -1.67 -9.79
C ASP A 452 12.90 -2.40 -11.09
N TRP A 453 12.77 -3.72 -11.01
CA TRP A 453 12.30 -4.51 -12.15
C TRP A 453 10.92 -4.09 -12.62
N SER A 454 10.77 -4.04 -13.94
CA SER A 454 9.60 -3.46 -14.59
C SER A 454 9.21 -4.19 -15.85
N GLU A 455 7.90 -4.36 -16.04
CA GLU A 455 7.33 -4.66 -17.35
C GLU A 455 6.82 -3.38 -18.01
N LEU A 456 7.64 -2.80 -18.88
CA LEU A 456 7.42 -1.44 -19.38
C LEU A 456 6.27 -1.35 -20.40
N SER A 457 5.94 -2.45 -21.10
CA SER A 457 4.81 -2.45 -22.04
C SER A 457 3.47 -2.30 -21.31
N TRP A 458 3.37 -2.72 -20.04
CA TRP A 458 2.15 -2.57 -19.24
C TRP A 458 1.96 -1.14 -18.71
N ILE A 459 3.03 -0.34 -18.69
CA ILE A 459 3.05 1.03 -18.17
C ILE A 459 2.90 2.08 -19.28
N THR A 460 3.48 1.84 -20.46
CA THR A 460 3.60 2.84 -21.54
C THR A 460 2.38 2.88 -22.47
N ALA A 461 1.90 4.08 -22.78
CA ALA A 461 0.60 4.34 -23.38
C ALA A 461 0.45 3.84 -24.83
N GLY A 462 -0.71 3.25 -25.12
CA GLY A 462 -1.18 2.86 -26.45
C GLY A 462 -2.63 2.38 -26.34
N THR A 463 -3.32 2.27 -27.47
CA THR A 463 -4.78 2.10 -27.53
C THR A 463 -5.20 0.66 -27.21
N GLY A 464 -5.78 0.43 -26.03
CA GLY A 464 -6.38 -0.84 -25.61
C GLY A 464 -6.68 -0.86 -24.09
N PRO A 465 -7.54 -1.76 -23.60
CA PRO A 465 -7.69 -2.00 -22.16
C PRO A 465 -6.36 -2.52 -21.61
N ARG A 466 -5.56 -1.62 -21.05
CA ARG A 466 -4.28 -1.98 -20.45
C ARG A 466 -4.45 -2.30 -18.97
N PRO A 467 -3.90 -3.43 -18.54
CA PRO A 467 -3.97 -3.80 -17.15
C PRO A 467 -2.68 -3.37 -16.42
N LEU A 468 -2.64 -3.49 -15.10
CA LEU A 468 -1.38 -3.79 -14.40
C LEU A 468 -0.36 -2.69 -14.05
N LYS A 469 -0.60 -1.37 -14.08
CA LYS A 469 0.41 -0.39 -13.53
C LYS A 469 0.93 -0.78 -12.12
N TYR A 470 0.09 -1.44 -11.33
CA TYR A 470 0.48 -2.03 -10.06
C TYR A 470 1.37 -3.27 -10.22
N VAL A 471 0.89 -4.35 -10.84
CA VAL A 471 1.69 -5.60 -10.92
C VAL A 471 2.90 -5.49 -11.86
N SER A 472 2.95 -4.51 -12.77
CA SER A 472 4.14 -4.20 -13.57
C SER A 472 5.34 -3.73 -12.75
N LYS A 473 5.12 -3.42 -11.46
CA LYS A 473 6.14 -2.96 -10.51
C LYS A 473 6.12 -3.75 -9.20
N ALA A 474 4.96 -4.30 -8.83
CA ALA A 474 4.70 -4.94 -7.54
C ALA A 474 4.63 -6.47 -7.57
N THR A 475 4.92 -7.10 -8.71
CA THR A 475 5.06 -8.56 -8.77
C THR A 475 6.16 -9.02 -7.79
N ASP A 476 5.94 -10.15 -7.14
CA ASP A 476 6.92 -10.74 -6.23
C ASP A 476 8.30 -10.85 -6.91
N THR A 477 9.37 -10.70 -6.14
CA THR A 477 10.78 -10.65 -6.58
C THR A 477 11.23 -9.41 -7.38
N TRP A 478 10.35 -8.47 -7.74
CA TRP A 478 10.70 -7.35 -8.61
C TRP A 478 11.30 -6.12 -7.91
N ALA A 479 11.48 -6.14 -6.58
CA ALA A 479 12.10 -5.07 -5.79
C ALA A 479 13.44 -5.51 -5.21
N GLY A 480 14.48 -5.49 -6.04
CA GLY A 480 15.83 -5.86 -5.61
C GLY A 480 16.39 -4.85 -4.61
N LEU A 481 16.93 -5.31 -3.49
CA LEU A 481 17.61 -4.49 -2.50
C LEU A 481 18.91 -5.17 -2.08
N ALA A 482 20.03 -4.45 -2.19
CA ALA A 482 21.35 -4.95 -1.79
C ALA A 482 21.39 -5.25 -0.29
N SER A 483 22.32 -6.11 0.12
CA SER A 483 22.47 -6.64 1.48
C SER A 483 22.89 -5.62 2.55
N ARG A 484 23.08 -4.35 2.19
CA ARG A 484 23.60 -3.30 3.09
C ARG A 484 22.85 -1.98 2.96
N ILE A 485 22.71 -1.29 4.09
CA ILE A 485 22.25 0.11 4.16
C ILE A 485 23.39 0.96 4.73
N VAL A 486 23.82 1.96 3.98
CA VAL A 486 24.90 2.86 4.40
C VAL A 486 24.30 4.16 4.93
N ARG A 487 24.70 4.53 6.14
CA ARG A 487 24.28 5.75 6.84
C ARG A 487 25.47 6.69 7.04
N GLY A 488 25.23 7.98 6.83
CA GLY A 488 26.20 9.05 7.14
C GLY A 488 27.13 9.45 6.00
N ILE A 489 26.84 9.02 4.76
CA ILE A 489 27.56 9.45 3.56
C ILE A 489 26.81 10.57 2.81
N ASP A 490 27.52 11.31 1.97
CA ASP A 490 26.92 12.21 0.99
C ASP A 490 26.54 11.43 -0.27
N TYR A 491 25.24 11.26 -0.50
CA TYR A 491 24.72 10.53 -1.66
C TYR A 491 24.24 11.45 -2.81
N SER A 492 24.67 12.72 -2.81
CA SER A 492 24.25 13.70 -3.81
C SER A 492 24.92 13.55 -5.18
N ASP A 493 26.03 12.81 -5.29
CA ASP A 493 26.76 12.60 -6.55
C ASP A 493 27.44 11.22 -6.64
N LEU A 494 26.71 10.15 -6.34
CA LEU A 494 27.20 8.77 -6.45
C LEU A 494 27.03 8.23 -7.87
N GLN A 495 28.03 7.50 -8.36
CA GLN A 495 27.90 6.73 -9.58
C GLN A 495 26.97 5.53 -9.41
N ILE A 496 26.07 5.32 -10.36
CA ILE A 496 25.16 4.18 -10.46
C ILE A 496 25.42 3.50 -11.80
N THR A 497 25.61 2.18 -11.78
CA THR A 497 25.88 1.37 -12.98
C THR A 497 25.03 0.10 -12.96
N THR A 498 24.41 -0.22 -14.11
CA THR A 498 23.71 -1.49 -14.33
C THR A 498 24.36 -2.27 -15.46
N ARG A 499 24.60 -3.57 -15.25
CA ARG A 499 25.13 -4.50 -16.25
C ARG A 499 24.19 -5.68 -16.45
N VAL A 500 24.14 -6.21 -17.66
CA VAL A 500 23.44 -7.44 -18.02
C VAL A 500 24.47 -8.40 -18.60
N ASN A 501 24.63 -9.58 -18.00
CA ASN A 501 25.62 -10.59 -18.41
C ASN A 501 27.06 -10.02 -18.51
N GLY A 502 27.40 -9.09 -17.62
CA GLY A 502 28.69 -8.39 -17.61
C GLY A 502 28.81 -7.22 -18.60
N GLU A 503 27.86 -7.03 -19.52
CA GLU A 503 27.84 -5.91 -20.46
C GLU A 503 27.14 -4.69 -19.86
N LEU A 504 27.65 -3.48 -20.16
CA LEU A 504 27.08 -2.23 -19.65
C LEU A 504 25.70 -1.96 -20.27
N LEU A 505 24.68 -1.75 -19.42
CA LEU A 505 23.35 -1.32 -19.83
C LEU A 505 23.14 0.19 -19.61
N SER A 506 23.44 0.69 -18.41
CA SER A 506 23.29 2.09 -18.05
C SER A 506 24.36 2.53 -17.05
N GLN A 507 24.75 3.80 -17.12
CA GLN A 507 25.67 4.43 -16.16
C GLN A 507 25.40 5.93 -16.04
N GLY A 508 25.57 6.48 -14.84
CA GLY A 508 25.50 7.92 -14.60
C GLY A 508 25.52 8.26 -13.11
N GLN A 509 25.18 9.51 -12.77
CA GLN A 509 25.36 10.07 -11.43
C GLN A 509 24.02 10.42 -10.75
N SER A 510 23.92 10.20 -9.44
CA SER A 510 22.75 10.62 -8.63
C SER A 510 22.52 12.14 -8.66
N SER A 511 23.57 12.94 -8.94
CA SER A 511 23.48 14.40 -9.10
C SER A 511 22.61 14.83 -10.29
N THR A 512 22.32 13.92 -11.22
CA THR A 512 21.46 14.18 -12.38
C THR A 512 19.97 13.93 -12.09
N MET A 513 19.60 13.62 -10.84
CA MET A 513 18.19 13.52 -10.44
C MET A 513 17.43 14.83 -10.67
N ILE A 514 16.25 14.75 -11.29
CA ILE A 514 15.32 15.87 -11.49
C ILE A 514 14.74 16.32 -10.15
N ASN A 515 14.31 15.38 -9.31
CA ASN A 515 13.93 15.62 -7.93
C ASN A 515 14.88 14.88 -7.01
N ASN A 516 15.65 15.63 -6.23
CA ASN A 516 16.59 15.06 -5.26
C ASN A 516 15.87 14.31 -4.12
N PRO A 517 16.59 13.49 -3.32
CA PRO A 517 16.02 12.72 -2.23
C PRO A 517 15.13 13.52 -1.26
N ALA A 518 15.59 14.70 -0.85
CA ALA A 518 14.84 15.59 0.04
C ALA A 518 13.48 16.02 -0.57
N ARG A 519 13.46 16.32 -1.87
CA ARG A 519 12.25 16.68 -2.61
C ARG A 519 11.29 15.49 -2.72
N LEU A 520 11.80 14.29 -2.98
CA LEU A 520 11.00 13.06 -3.05
C LEU A 520 10.29 12.78 -1.72
N VAL A 521 11.05 12.73 -0.61
CA VAL A 521 10.52 12.48 0.74
C VAL A 521 9.50 13.55 1.14
N SER A 522 9.84 14.84 0.96
CA SER A 522 8.91 15.93 1.27
C SER A 522 7.63 15.85 0.43
N TYR A 523 7.72 15.51 -0.85
CA TYR A 523 6.54 15.43 -1.71
C TYR A 523 5.63 14.26 -1.35
N LEU A 524 6.16 13.07 -1.08
CA LEU A 524 5.39 11.91 -0.60
C LEU A 524 4.66 12.21 0.71
N SER A 525 5.39 12.78 1.67
CA SER A 525 4.85 13.08 3.01
C SER A 525 3.71 14.10 3.02
N ARG A 526 3.45 14.79 1.89
CA ARG A 526 2.29 15.69 1.75
C ARG A 526 0.95 14.97 1.83
N TYR A 527 0.91 13.69 1.44
CA TYR A 527 -0.33 12.95 1.26
C TYR A 527 -0.42 11.71 2.15
N MET A 528 0.72 11.08 2.44
CA MET A 528 0.77 9.88 3.28
C MET A 528 1.85 10.01 4.37
N THR A 529 1.63 9.34 5.49
CA THR A 529 2.63 9.23 6.55
C THR A 529 3.73 8.26 6.14
N LEU A 530 4.98 8.71 6.16
CA LEU A 530 6.16 7.86 6.01
C LEU A 530 6.50 7.24 7.35
N GLN A 531 6.95 5.99 7.35
CA GLN A 531 7.24 5.19 8.54
C GLN A 531 8.64 4.57 8.46
N PRO A 532 9.28 4.32 9.62
CA PRO A 532 10.59 3.67 9.63
C PRO A 532 10.56 2.29 8.96
N GLY A 533 11.47 2.12 7.99
CA GLY A 533 11.59 0.96 7.13
C GLY A 533 10.91 1.11 5.77
N ASP A 534 10.16 2.18 5.49
CA ASP A 534 9.68 2.45 4.13
C ASP A 534 10.85 2.66 3.17
N LEU A 535 10.68 2.22 1.92
CA LEU A 535 11.70 2.28 0.88
C LEU A 535 11.25 3.18 -0.27
N ILE A 536 12.16 4.02 -0.75
CA ILE A 536 11.94 4.89 -1.92
C ILE A 536 13.07 4.68 -2.92
N TYR A 537 12.75 3.94 -3.97
CA TYR A 537 13.52 3.81 -5.21
C TYR A 537 13.44 5.16 -5.93
N THR A 538 14.59 5.78 -6.21
CA THR A 538 14.69 7.20 -6.59
C THR A 538 14.62 7.47 -8.10
N GLY A 539 14.39 6.44 -8.90
CA GLY A 539 14.42 6.42 -10.36
C GLY A 539 15.71 5.82 -10.90
N ALA A 540 15.64 5.33 -12.14
CA ALA A 540 16.78 4.79 -12.86
C ALA A 540 17.30 5.72 -13.95
N ILE A 541 18.59 5.54 -14.22
CA ILE A 541 19.29 6.14 -15.35
C ILE A 541 18.89 5.42 -16.63
N SER A 542 18.63 6.18 -17.69
CA SER A 542 18.23 5.60 -18.97
C SER A 542 19.33 4.68 -19.52
N PRO A 543 18.96 3.55 -20.17
CA PRO A 543 19.91 2.73 -20.90
C PRO A 543 20.69 3.51 -21.95
N GLU A 544 21.91 3.07 -22.22
CA GLU A 544 22.74 3.60 -23.29
C GLU A 544 22.06 3.41 -24.67
N PRO A 545 22.20 4.36 -25.61
CA PRO A 545 21.59 4.25 -26.93
C PRO A 545 21.91 2.93 -27.64
N GLY A 546 20.88 2.21 -28.06
CA GLY A 546 21.01 0.96 -28.82
C GLY A 546 21.16 -0.31 -27.97
N MET A 547 21.20 -0.21 -26.63
CA MET A 547 21.24 -1.37 -25.76
C MET A 547 19.87 -2.06 -25.64
N ARG A 548 19.87 -3.40 -25.66
CA ARG A 548 18.67 -4.21 -25.47
C ARG A 548 18.27 -4.16 -24.00
N SER A 549 17.04 -3.72 -23.73
CA SER A 549 16.49 -3.66 -22.37
C SER A 549 15.54 -4.82 -22.03
N ASN A 550 15.12 -5.65 -23.01
CA ASN A 550 14.18 -6.75 -22.76
C ASN A 550 14.91 -8.07 -22.44
N LEU A 551 14.89 -8.45 -21.16
CA LEU A 551 15.63 -9.57 -20.60
C LEU A 551 14.87 -10.91 -20.74
N ALA A 552 15.66 -11.96 -20.88
CA ALA A 552 15.22 -13.34 -21.00
C ALA A 552 15.59 -14.16 -19.74
N VAL A 553 14.98 -15.33 -19.61
CA VAL A 553 15.38 -16.31 -18.59
C VAL A 553 16.85 -16.69 -18.78
N GLY A 554 17.61 -16.68 -17.69
CA GLY A 554 19.05 -16.90 -17.63
C GLY A 554 19.89 -15.63 -17.74
N ASP A 555 19.30 -14.46 -18.01
CA ASP A 555 20.03 -13.19 -17.94
C ASP A 555 20.36 -12.85 -16.47
N VAL A 556 21.58 -12.39 -16.24
CA VAL A 556 22.07 -11.98 -14.92
C VAL A 556 22.28 -10.47 -14.90
N VAL A 557 21.69 -9.79 -13.91
CA VAL A 557 21.77 -8.34 -13.76
C VAL A 557 22.59 -7.98 -12.54
N GLN A 558 23.58 -7.12 -12.73
CA GLN A 558 24.34 -6.52 -11.66
C GLN A 558 24.03 -5.03 -11.56
N VAL A 559 23.68 -4.56 -10.36
CA VAL A 559 23.57 -3.14 -10.03
C VAL A 559 24.71 -2.79 -9.08
N VAL A 560 25.44 -1.72 -9.39
CA VAL A 560 26.51 -1.17 -8.54
C VAL A 560 26.19 0.29 -8.25
N VAL A 561 26.23 0.67 -6.98
CA VAL A 561 26.19 2.08 -6.56
C VAL A 561 27.46 2.37 -5.76
N GLU A 562 28.17 3.42 -6.15
CA GLU A 562 29.39 3.88 -5.49
C GLU A 562 29.19 3.99 -3.98
N GLU A 563 30.17 3.51 -3.21
CA GLU A 563 30.14 3.39 -1.73
C GLU A 563 29.08 2.45 -1.13
N LEU A 564 28.05 2.04 -1.88
CA LEU A 564 26.98 1.16 -1.40
C LEU A 564 27.16 -0.30 -1.79
N GLY A 565 28.17 -0.60 -2.61
CA GLY A 565 28.47 -1.94 -3.09
C GLY A 565 27.65 -2.34 -4.31
N SER A 566 27.47 -3.65 -4.48
CA SER A 566 26.76 -4.24 -5.61
C SER A 566 25.70 -5.21 -5.15
N MET A 567 24.75 -5.50 -6.04
CA MET A 567 23.88 -6.66 -5.97
C MET A 567 23.74 -7.32 -7.33
N GLU A 568 23.48 -8.62 -7.32
CA GLU A 568 23.29 -9.43 -8.52
C GLU A 568 21.98 -10.23 -8.44
N GLN A 569 21.30 -10.42 -9.56
CA GLN A 569 20.04 -11.17 -9.64
C GLN A 569 19.96 -11.93 -10.95
N GLU A 570 19.46 -13.17 -10.92
CA GLU A 570 19.24 -14.00 -12.11
C GLU A 570 17.76 -14.04 -12.49
N VAL A 571 17.47 -13.86 -13.78
CA VAL A 571 16.11 -13.95 -14.30
C VAL A 571 15.72 -15.43 -14.46
N VAL A 572 14.69 -15.88 -13.75
CA VAL A 572 14.17 -17.24 -13.85
C VAL A 572 12.76 -17.27 -14.43
N ALA A 573 12.34 -18.42 -14.96
CA ALA A 573 10.98 -18.57 -15.45
C ALA A 573 9.99 -18.62 -14.28
N MET A 574 8.99 -17.73 -14.30
CA MET A 574 7.84 -17.85 -13.43
C MET A 574 6.95 -19.01 -13.91
N PRO A 575 6.37 -19.83 -13.00
CA PRO A 575 5.41 -20.84 -13.39
C PRO A 575 4.27 -20.25 -14.23
N ALA A 576 3.96 -20.89 -15.36
CA ALA A 576 2.87 -20.44 -16.22
C ALA A 576 1.55 -20.44 -15.44
N TRP A 577 0.76 -19.38 -15.61
CA TRP A 577 -0.60 -19.32 -15.09
C TRP A 577 -1.49 -20.28 -15.90
N PRO A 578 -2.08 -21.32 -15.30
CA PRO A 578 -2.91 -22.26 -16.07
C PRO A 578 -4.31 -21.73 -16.42
N TYR A 579 -4.67 -20.47 -16.13
CA TYR A 579 -6.04 -19.94 -16.22
C TYR A 579 -6.16 -18.66 -17.05
#